data_AF-A0A965CV02-F1
#
_entry.id   AF-A0A965CV02-F1
#
_cell.length_a   1.000
_cell.length_b   1.000
_cell.length_c   1.000
_cell.angle_alpha   90.00
_cell.angle_beta   90.00
_cell.angle_gamma   90.00
#
_symmetry.space_group_name_H-M   'P 1'
#
loop_
_entity.id
_entity.type
_entity.pdbx_description
1 polymer ?
#
loop_
_entity_poly.entity_id
_entity_poly.type
_entity_poly.pdbx_seq_one_letter_code
_entity_poly.pdbx_strand_id
1 'polypeptide(L)'
;MKTKCFAGVVAMAAKATLAVLIELTFAAPAFAQRDFSKVVIKTTQLASDFYALEGDGGTIGILTGPDGIVMVDSQFAALSERIFAAIRQVFDGRVRFLINTHLHGDHVGGNENMAKTGAMDRNNGGTIAGMLAGFDAILKLASADTKIVPGHGAVVDKSAVAAHKDIMIAVRDRLAALVRDGKTLEEAIAAKLTADFDARVPGAAETSTRFITQMYGEMKAGK
;
A
#
# COMPACT_ATOMS: atom_id res chain seq x y z
N MET A 1 -74.69 42.65 38.38
CA MET A 1 -73.24 42.33 38.24
C MET A 1 -73.06 40.84 38.51
N LYS A 2 -72.34 40.13 37.62
CA LYS A 2 -72.23 38.66 37.42
C LYS A 2 -73.40 38.00 36.68
N THR A 3 -73.14 37.45 35.49
CA THR A 3 -73.30 36.01 35.13
C THR A 3 -73.21 35.71 33.61
N LYS A 4 -72.47 34.63 33.30
CA LYS A 4 -72.73 33.53 32.34
C LYS A 4 -72.44 33.66 30.81
N CYS A 5 -71.67 32.64 30.40
CA CYS A 5 -71.48 31.95 29.10
C CYS A 5 -72.63 31.93 28.07
N PHE A 6 -72.25 31.83 26.78
CA PHE A 6 -72.53 30.76 25.78
C PHE A 6 -72.17 31.34 24.38
N ALA A 7 -71.10 30.92 23.71
CA ALA A 7 -70.92 29.77 22.80
C ALA A 7 -71.75 29.84 21.49
N GLY A 8 -71.05 29.76 20.34
CA GLY A 8 -71.62 29.72 18.97
C GLY A 8 -70.54 30.03 17.91
N VAL A 9 -69.63 29.10 17.61
CA VAL A 9 -69.64 28.20 16.43
C VAL A 9 -68.98 28.81 15.18
N VAL A 10 -67.78 28.30 14.93
CA VAL A 10 -67.19 27.85 13.65
C VAL A 10 -66.97 28.89 12.53
N ALA A 11 -65.69 29.24 12.35
CA ALA A 11 -65.13 29.51 11.03
C ALA A 11 -63.96 28.54 10.81
N MET A 12 -64.15 27.61 9.87
CA MET A 12 -63.14 26.68 9.38
C MET A 12 -62.16 27.49 8.51
N ALA A 13 -60.90 27.60 8.92
CA ALA A 13 -59.83 28.15 8.10
C ALA A 13 -58.73 27.08 7.96
N ALA A 14 -58.56 26.61 6.72
CA ALA A 14 -57.57 25.62 6.33
C ALA A 14 -56.15 26.10 6.69
N LYS A 15 -55.42 25.30 7.48
CA LYS A 15 -53.97 25.44 7.63
C LYS A 15 -53.29 24.35 6.83
N ALA A 16 -52.69 24.74 5.72
CA ALA A 16 -51.79 23.93 4.92
C ALA A 16 -50.70 23.33 5.82
N THR A 17 -50.62 22.00 5.84
CA THR A 17 -49.54 21.28 6.52
C THR A 17 -48.39 21.15 5.52
N LEU A 18 -47.35 21.97 5.68
CA LEU A 18 -46.10 21.82 4.94
C LEU A 18 -45.31 20.68 5.58
N ALA A 19 -45.36 19.50 4.99
CA ALA A 19 -44.47 18.40 5.35
C ALA A 19 -43.08 18.69 4.76
N VAL A 20 -42.16 19.16 5.59
CA VAL A 20 -40.73 19.25 5.23
C VAL A 20 -40.13 17.86 5.41
N LEU A 21 -39.99 17.14 4.30
CA LEU A 21 -39.19 15.93 4.22
C LEU A 21 -37.72 16.35 4.23
N ILE A 22 -37.04 16.24 5.38
CA ILE A 22 -35.58 16.38 5.44
C ILE A 22 -35.01 15.06 4.91
N GLU A 23 -34.68 15.02 3.62
CA GLU A 23 -33.79 14.00 3.09
C GLU A 23 -32.39 14.26 3.62
N LEU A 24 -32.02 13.53 4.68
CA LEU A 24 -30.65 13.48 5.16
C LEU A 24 -29.84 12.66 4.16
N THR A 25 -29.34 13.31 3.11
CA THR A 25 -28.36 12.71 2.21
C THR A 25 -27.07 12.49 3.00
N PHE A 26 -26.86 11.26 3.46
CA PHE A 26 -25.53 10.80 3.87
C PHE A 26 -24.66 10.79 2.61
N ALA A 27 -23.95 11.89 2.36
CA ALA A 27 -22.81 11.88 1.44
C ALA A 27 -21.73 11.00 2.08
N ALA A 28 -21.72 9.71 1.72
CA ALA A 28 -20.56 8.87 1.97
C ALA A 28 -19.34 9.58 1.38
N PRO A 29 -18.18 9.64 2.07
CA PRO A 29 -16.99 10.24 1.50
C PRO A 29 -16.66 9.44 0.24
N ALA A 30 -16.75 10.09 -0.91
CA ALA A 30 -16.25 9.55 -2.15
C ALA A 30 -14.73 9.46 -2.01
N PHE A 31 -14.21 8.28 -1.64
CA PHE A 31 -12.83 7.95 -1.94
C PHE A 31 -12.68 8.12 -3.45
N ALA A 32 -11.92 9.13 -3.87
CA ALA A 32 -11.66 9.36 -5.28
C ALA A 32 -11.12 8.07 -5.88
N GLN A 33 -11.89 7.45 -6.78
CA GLN A 33 -11.46 6.22 -7.45
C GLN A 33 -10.26 6.58 -8.32
N ARG A 34 -9.13 5.90 -8.09
CA ARG A 34 -7.89 6.13 -8.83
C ARG A 34 -8.12 5.90 -10.32
N ASP A 35 -7.79 6.89 -11.15
CA ASP A 35 -7.97 6.83 -12.61
C ASP A 35 -6.77 6.12 -13.27
N PHE A 36 -6.96 4.85 -13.63
CA PHE A 36 -5.95 4.05 -14.31
C PHE A 36 -5.94 4.22 -15.84
N SER A 37 -6.87 5.00 -16.42
CA SER A 37 -7.04 5.10 -17.87
C SER A 37 -5.85 5.72 -18.59
N LYS A 38 -5.07 6.54 -17.88
CA LYS A 38 -3.90 7.27 -18.39
C LYS A 38 -2.56 6.58 -18.08
N VAL A 39 -2.59 5.47 -17.35
CA VAL A 39 -1.35 4.79 -16.93
C VAL A 39 -0.70 4.11 -18.14
N VAL A 40 0.60 4.35 -18.27
CA VAL A 40 1.48 3.69 -19.25
C VAL A 40 2.37 2.72 -18.48
N ILE A 41 2.46 1.48 -18.96
CA ILE A 41 3.39 0.49 -18.41
C ILE A 41 4.74 0.67 -19.08
N LYS A 42 5.75 1.06 -18.31
CA LYS A 42 7.12 1.22 -18.77
C LYS A 42 7.88 -0.08 -18.55
N THR A 43 8.44 -0.64 -19.62
CA THR A 43 9.26 -1.86 -19.57
C THR A 43 10.74 -1.50 -19.66
N THR A 44 11.55 -2.01 -18.72
CA THR A 44 13.01 -1.83 -18.69
C THR A 44 13.69 -3.19 -18.71
N GLN A 45 14.55 -3.45 -19.69
CA GLN A 45 15.35 -4.67 -19.74
C GLN A 45 16.53 -4.56 -18.76
N LEU A 46 16.68 -5.56 -17.87
CA LEU A 46 17.72 -5.60 -16.84
C LEU A 46 18.79 -6.64 -17.13
N ALA A 47 18.42 -7.71 -17.83
CA ALA A 47 19.33 -8.73 -18.39
C ALA A 47 18.73 -9.28 -19.70
N SER A 48 19.40 -10.23 -20.36
CA SER A 48 18.97 -10.81 -21.65
C SER A 48 17.52 -11.28 -21.65
N ASP A 49 17.07 -11.86 -20.54
CA ASP A 49 15.78 -12.52 -20.36
C ASP A 49 14.99 -11.97 -19.15
N PHE A 50 15.47 -10.90 -18.51
CA PHE A 50 14.87 -10.34 -17.30
C PHE A 50 14.50 -8.87 -17.48
N TYR A 51 13.26 -8.53 -17.15
CA TYR A 51 12.69 -7.19 -17.32
C TYR A 51 11.93 -6.73 -16.08
N ALA A 52 11.94 -5.42 -15.84
CA ALA A 52 11.08 -4.76 -14.86
C ALA A 52 9.99 -3.94 -15.57
N LEU A 53 8.75 -4.05 -15.08
CA LEU A 53 7.59 -3.32 -15.58
C LEU A 53 7.08 -2.37 -14.48
N GLU A 54 7.08 -1.08 -14.77
CA GLU A 54 6.66 -0.01 -13.87
C GLU A 54 5.32 0.56 -14.36
N GLY A 55 4.38 0.72 -13.43
CA GLY A 55 3.04 1.25 -13.69
C GLY A 55 2.63 2.18 -12.55
N ASP A 56 1.38 2.07 -12.10
CA ASP A 56 0.86 2.90 -11.02
C ASP A 56 0.65 2.11 -9.70
N GLY A 57 1.33 0.97 -9.57
CA GLY A 57 1.43 0.11 -8.38
C GLY A 57 2.87 -0.40 -8.18
N GLY A 58 3.04 -1.57 -7.57
CA GLY A 58 4.36 -2.15 -7.34
C GLY A 58 5.08 -2.60 -8.62
N THR A 59 6.41 -2.58 -8.64
CA THR A 59 7.22 -3.04 -9.78
C THR A 59 7.01 -4.52 -10.03
N ILE A 60 6.73 -4.87 -11.29
CA ILE A 60 6.62 -6.25 -11.73
C ILE A 60 7.98 -6.70 -12.27
N GLY A 61 8.42 -7.90 -11.90
CA GLY A 61 9.56 -8.57 -12.55
C GLY A 61 9.07 -9.65 -13.51
N ILE A 62 9.63 -9.75 -14.71
CA ILE A 62 9.41 -10.89 -15.60
C ILE A 62 10.73 -11.53 -16.01
N LEU A 63 10.82 -12.85 -15.87
CA LEU A 63 11.87 -13.68 -16.43
C LEU A 63 11.28 -14.51 -17.57
N THR A 64 11.77 -14.30 -18.79
CA THR A 64 11.30 -14.95 -20.01
C THR A 64 12.12 -16.21 -20.30
N GLY A 65 11.48 -17.30 -20.70
CA GLY A 65 12.18 -18.52 -21.12
C GLY A 65 11.39 -19.30 -22.16
N PRO A 66 11.97 -20.39 -22.71
CA PRO A 66 11.34 -21.16 -23.80
C PRO A 66 9.96 -21.71 -23.45
N ASP A 67 9.67 -21.95 -22.16
CA ASP A 67 8.39 -22.48 -21.70
C ASP A 67 7.35 -21.40 -21.35
N GLY A 68 7.77 -20.13 -21.25
CA GLY A 68 6.94 -18.98 -20.89
C GLY A 68 7.59 -18.08 -19.85
N ILE A 69 6.76 -17.28 -19.16
CA ILE A 69 7.21 -16.24 -18.23
C ILE A 69 7.03 -16.69 -16.77
N VAL A 70 8.05 -16.45 -15.95
CA VAL A 70 7.91 -16.32 -14.49
C VAL A 70 7.73 -14.84 -14.17
N MET A 71 6.63 -14.49 -13.53
CA MET A 71 6.25 -13.13 -13.20
C MET A 71 6.26 -12.95 -11.68
N VAL A 72 6.76 -11.81 -11.22
CA VAL A 72 6.76 -11.38 -9.82
C VAL A 72 5.81 -10.18 -9.70
N ASP A 73 4.80 -10.32 -8.86
CA ASP A 73 3.67 -9.39 -8.64
C ASP A 73 2.81 -9.13 -9.89
N SER A 74 1.62 -8.54 -9.70
CA SER A 74 0.60 -8.37 -10.75
C SER A 74 -0.02 -6.96 -10.81
N GLN A 75 0.46 -6.04 -9.97
CA GLN A 75 -0.12 -4.71 -9.77
C GLN A 75 -1.63 -4.74 -9.46
N PHE A 76 -2.33 -3.64 -9.72
CA PHE A 76 -3.78 -3.55 -9.62
C PHE A 76 -4.49 -4.27 -10.77
N ALA A 77 -5.66 -4.85 -10.50
CA ALA A 77 -6.49 -5.54 -11.48
C ALA A 77 -6.77 -4.70 -12.75
N ALA A 78 -7.02 -3.41 -12.57
CA ALA A 78 -7.33 -2.49 -13.67
C ALA A 78 -6.17 -2.30 -14.67
N LEU A 79 -4.94 -2.67 -14.30
CA LEU A 79 -3.75 -2.53 -15.15
C LEU A 79 -3.41 -3.80 -15.94
N SER A 80 -4.06 -4.94 -15.66
CA SER A 80 -3.66 -6.25 -16.22
C SER A 80 -3.59 -6.28 -17.75
N GLU A 81 -4.56 -5.70 -18.47
CA GLU A 81 -4.53 -5.64 -19.94
C GLU A 81 -3.34 -4.84 -20.48
N ARG A 82 -3.00 -3.73 -19.83
CA ARG A 82 -1.86 -2.88 -20.22
C ARG A 82 -0.54 -3.57 -19.92
N ILE A 83 -0.48 -4.31 -18.81
CA ILE A 83 0.69 -5.12 -18.43
C ILE A 83 0.90 -6.21 -19.47
N PHE A 84 -0.14 -6.96 -19.85
CA PHE A 84 -0.02 -7.96 -20.92
C PHE A 84 0.36 -7.35 -22.26
N ALA A 85 -0.16 -6.17 -22.60
CA ALA A 85 0.24 -5.47 -23.81
C ALA A 85 1.73 -5.12 -23.80
N ALA A 86 2.27 -4.63 -22.67
CA ALA A 86 3.69 -4.32 -22.52
C ALA A 86 4.57 -5.58 -22.56
N ILE A 87 4.13 -6.69 -21.96
CA ILE A 87 4.82 -7.99 -22.03
C ILE A 87 4.94 -8.45 -23.49
N ARG A 88 3.85 -8.39 -24.27
CA ARG A 88 3.82 -8.81 -25.68
C ARG A 88 4.76 -8.01 -26.58
N GLN A 89 5.20 -6.82 -26.16
CA GLN A 89 6.21 -6.04 -26.92
C GLN A 89 7.62 -6.60 -26.77
N VAL A 90 7.91 -7.33 -25.69
CA VAL A 90 9.26 -7.85 -25.39
C VAL A 90 9.35 -9.37 -25.48
N PHE A 91 8.24 -10.08 -25.39
CA PHE A 91 8.23 -11.54 -25.43
C PHE A 91 6.88 -12.09 -25.92
N ASP A 92 6.93 -12.98 -26.92
CA ASP A 92 5.76 -13.70 -27.43
C ASP A 92 5.57 -15.03 -26.70
N GLY A 93 5.02 -14.94 -25.48
CA GLY A 93 4.71 -16.11 -24.67
C GLY A 93 3.82 -15.77 -23.47
N ARG A 94 3.36 -16.82 -22.78
CA ARG A 94 2.39 -16.67 -21.68
C ARG A 94 3.05 -16.68 -20.31
N VAL A 95 2.43 -16.00 -19.35
CA VAL A 95 2.74 -16.14 -17.92
C VAL A 95 2.40 -17.57 -17.48
N ARG A 96 3.39 -18.26 -16.92
CA ARG A 96 3.30 -19.64 -16.42
C ARG A 96 3.26 -19.70 -14.91
N PHE A 97 3.99 -18.80 -14.26
CA PHE A 97 4.11 -18.72 -12.82
C PHE A 97 3.98 -17.27 -12.39
N LEU A 98 3.17 -17.04 -11.35
CA LEU A 98 3.04 -15.76 -10.69
C LEU A 98 3.47 -15.91 -9.24
N ILE A 99 4.54 -15.21 -8.87
CA ILE A 99 5.06 -15.16 -7.51
C ILE A 99 4.64 -13.82 -6.95
N ASN A 100 4.03 -13.78 -5.76
CA ASN A 100 3.77 -12.50 -5.11
C ASN A 100 4.84 -12.27 -4.06
N THR A 101 5.33 -11.05 -3.98
CA THR A 101 6.27 -10.66 -2.93
C THR A 101 5.54 -10.57 -1.59
N HIS A 102 4.35 -9.97 -1.56
CA HIS A 102 3.51 -9.77 -0.35
C HIS A 102 2.05 -9.41 -0.70
N LEU A 103 1.13 -9.44 0.29
CA LEU A 103 -0.33 -9.25 0.10
C LEU A 103 -0.82 -7.79 0.15
N HIS A 104 -0.17 -6.87 -0.56
CA HIS A 104 -0.77 -5.54 -0.78
C HIS A 104 -1.48 -5.46 -2.12
N GLY A 105 -2.59 -4.72 -2.19
CA GLY A 105 -3.47 -4.67 -3.37
C GLY A 105 -2.80 -4.16 -4.65
N ASP A 106 -1.75 -3.35 -4.50
CA ASP A 106 -0.88 -2.84 -5.55
C ASP A 106 0.21 -3.83 -5.99
N HIS A 107 0.28 -5.02 -5.38
CA HIS A 107 1.13 -6.14 -5.77
C HIS A 107 0.33 -7.36 -6.20
N VAL A 108 -0.86 -7.59 -5.61
CA VAL A 108 -1.66 -8.81 -5.82
C VAL A 108 -3.00 -8.57 -6.50
N GLY A 109 -3.38 -7.32 -6.75
CA GLY A 109 -4.70 -6.97 -7.27
C GLY A 109 -4.99 -7.62 -8.62
N GLY A 110 -3.98 -7.81 -9.46
CA GLY A 110 -4.07 -8.49 -10.75
C GLY A 110 -4.07 -10.02 -10.67
N ASN A 111 -3.97 -10.64 -9.49
CA ASN A 111 -3.78 -12.09 -9.39
C ASN A 111 -4.91 -12.91 -10.01
N GLU A 112 -6.15 -12.44 -9.89
CA GLU A 112 -7.30 -13.10 -10.51
C GLU A 112 -7.21 -13.04 -12.05
N ASN A 113 -6.62 -11.97 -12.58
CA ASN A 113 -6.38 -11.80 -14.01
C ASN A 113 -5.13 -12.55 -14.51
N MET A 114 -4.27 -13.02 -13.59
CA MET A 114 -2.96 -13.65 -13.88
C MET A 114 -2.90 -15.15 -13.51
N ALA A 115 -3.83 -15.63 -12.67
CA ALA A 115 -3.98 -16.98 -12.10
C ALA A 115 -2.90 -17.46 -11.09
N LYS A 116 -3.30 -17.40 -9.81
CA LYS A 116 -2.96 -18.18 -8.58
C LYS A 116 -1.55 -18.10 -7.91
N THR A 117 -1.53 -17.33 -6.80
CA THR A 117 -0.79 -17.43 -5.50
C THR A 117 0.75 -17.51 -5.49
N GLY A 118 1.51 -16.89 -4.57
CA GLY A 118 1.22 -16.35 -3.22
C GLY A 118 2.41 -15.54 -2.65
N ALA A 119 2.32 -15.10 -1.38
CA ALA A 119 2.87 -13.85 -0.81
C ALA A 119 3.53 -13.99 0.60
N MET A 120 4.16 -12.90 1.12
CA MET A 120 4.49 -12.69 2.55
C MET A 120 3.34 -12.07 3.37
N ASP A 121 3.14 -12.58 4.60
CA ASP A 121 1.98 -12.36 5.47
C ASP A 121 2.39 -12.12 6.95
N ARG A 122 1.87 -11.05 7.57
CA ARG A 122 2.07 -10.77 9.03
C ARG A 122 1.21 -11.66 9.92
N ASN A 123 0.06 -12.13 9.44
CA ASN A 123 -0.76 -13.13 10.14
C ASN A 123 -0.05 -14.50 10.21
N ASN A 124 0.94 -14.72 9.35
CA ASN A 124 1.81 -15.89 9.33
C ASN A 124 3.22 -15.65 9.92
N GLY A 125 3.43 -14.58 10.70
CA GLY A 125 4.62 -14.45 11.55
C GLY A 125 5.79 -13.64 10.99
N GLY A 126 5.59 -12.81 9.97
CA GLY A 126 6.60 -11.83 9.55
C GLY A 126 6.92 -10.79 10.64
N THR A 127 8.20 -10.52 10.89
CA THR A 127 8.71 -9.58 11.92
C THR A 127 9.77 -8.62 11.35
N ILE A 128 10.05 -7.51 12.05
CA ILE A 128 11.14 -6.59 11.72
C ILE A 128 12.49 -7.29 11.84
N ALA A 129 12.67 -8.16 12.85
CA ALA A 129 13.86 -8.98 12.98
C ALA A 129 14.04 -9.90 11.76
N GLY A 130 12.96 -10.53 11.29
CA GLY A 130 12.97 -11.36 10.07
C GLY A 130 13.28 -10.54 8.82
N MET A 131 12.78 -9.31 8.72
CA MET A 131 13.10 -8.41 7.61
C MET A 131 14.57 -7.98 7.61
N LEU A 132 15.15 -7.66 8.77
CA LEU A 132 16.57 -7.35 8.90
C LEU A 132 17.47 -8.54 8.53
N ALA A 133 17.08 -9.76 8.94
CA ALA A 133 17.76 -10.99 8.54
C ALA A 133 17.64 -11.23 7.02
N GLY A 134 16.49 -10.89 6.43
CA GLY A 134 16.27 -10.88 4.99
C GLY A 134 17.23 -9.93 4.26
N PHE A 135 17.41 -8.71 4.76
CA PHE A 135 18.41 -7.79 4.21
C PHE A 135 19.83 -8.32 4.34
N ASP A 136 20.19 -8.94 5.47
CA ASP A 136 21.51 -9.57 5.62
C ASP A 136 21.73 -10.71 4.62
N ALA A 137 20.71 -11.54 4.37
CA ALA A 137 20.77 -12.57 3.36
C ALA A 137 20.96 -11.98 1.95
N ILE A 138 20.22 -10.93 1.60
CA ILE A 138 20.37 -10.22 0.32
C ILE A 138 21.78 -9.63 0.19
N LEU A 139 22.28 -8.94 1.21
CA LEU A 139 23.62 -8.36 1.23
C LEU A 139 24.71 -9.42 1.17
N LYS A 140 24.46 -10.65 1.66
CA LYS A 140 25.41 -11.76 1.53
C LYS A 140 25.44 -12.34 0.11
N LEU A 141 24.28 -12.41 -0.56
CA LEU A 141 24.13 -13.00 -1.89
C LEU A 141 24.50 -12.03 -3.02
N ALA A 142 24.21 -10.75 -2.85
CA ALA A 142 24.43 -9.74 -3.88
C ALA A 142 25.93 -9.46 -4.07
N SER A 143 26.35 -9.45 -5.33
CA SER A 143 27.65 -8.92 -5.76
C SER A 143 27.56 -7.41 -6.03
N ALA A 144 28.66 -6.79 -6.45
CA ALA A 144 28.66 -5.39 -6.88
C ALA A 144 27.82 -5.16 -8.16
N ASP A 145 27.71 -6.18 -9.02
CA ASP A 145 26.98 -6.09 -10.30
C ASP A 145 25.50 -6.47 -10.18
N THR A 146 25.08 -6.95 -9.01
CA THR A 146 23.70 -7.37 -8.76
C THR A 146 22.74 -6.17 -8.83
N LYS A 147 21.76 -6.24 -9.73
CA LYS A 147 20.63 -5.30 -9.80
C LYS A 147 19.52 -5.76 -8.87
N ILE A 148 18.99 -4.82 -8.09
CA ILE A 148 17.94 -5.07 -7.11
C ILE A 148 16.73 -4.25 -7.53
N VAL A 149 15.63 -4.95 -7.82
CA VAL A 149 14.37 -4.35 -8.24
C VAL A 149 13.48 -4.22 -7.01
N PRO A 150 13.32 -3.02 -6.43
CA PRO A 150 12.42 -2.86 -5.30
C PRO A 150 10.97 -2.95 -5.77
N GLY A 151 10.08 -3.30 -4.84
CA GLY A 151 8.65 -3.22 -5.11
C GLY A 151 8.18 -1.80 -5.45
N HIS A 152 8.87 -0.75 -4.99
CA HIS A 152 8.61 0.63 -5.34
C HIS A 152 9.91 1.43 -5.52
N GLY A 153 9.94 2.32 -6.51
CA GLY A 153 11.09 3.17 -6.81
C GLY A 153 12.00 2.59 -7.89
N ALA A 154 13.09 3.30 -8.18
CA ALA A 154 14.03 2.91 -9.23
C ALA A 154 14.77 1.60 -8.90
N VAL A 155 15.24 0.89 -9.93
CA VAL A 155 16.20 -0.21 -9.75
C VAL A 155 17.45 0.31 -9.06
N VAL A 156 17.87 -0.38 -8.02
CA VAL A 156 19.01 -0.02 -7.19
C VAL A 156 20.06 -1.12 -7.17
N ASP A 157 21.16 -0.86 -6.49
CA ASP A 157 22.20 -1.84 -6.22
C ASP A 157 22.22 -2.22 -4.73
N LYS A 158 23.20 -3.04 -4.37
CA LYS A 158 23.44 -3.51 -3.01
C LYS A 158 23.58 -2.38 -1.97
N SER A 159 24.10 -1.22 -2.34
CA SER A 159 24.31 -0.09 -1.42
C SER A 159 22.99 0.49 -0.93
N ALA A 160 21.96 0.50 -1.76
CA ALA A 160 20.63 0.96 -1.37
C ALA A 160 19.96 0.02 -0.36
N VAL A 161 20.17 -1.29 -0.48
CA VAL A 161 19.67 -2.27 0.52
C VAL A 161 20.38 -2.08 1.86
N ALA A 162 21.70 -1.85 1.86
CA ALA A 162 22.44 -1.54 3.08
C ALA A 162 21.90 -0.25 3.74
N ALA A 163 21.71 0.81 2.95
CA ALA A 163 21.15 2.06 3.45
C ALA A 163 19.73 1.89 4.02
N HIS A 164 18.89 1.08 3.37
CA HIS A 164 17.54 0.79 3.87
C HIS A 164 17.57 0.02 5.19
N LYS A 165 18.48 -0.97 5.31
CA LYS A 165 18.71 -1.70 6.55
C LYS A 165 19.15 -0.76 7.68
N ASP A 166 20.06 0.17 7.40
CA ASP A 166 20.56 1.13 8.38
C ASP A 166 19.45 2.07 8.88
N ILE A 167 18.58 2.52 7.97
CA ILE A 167 17.38 3.31 8.33
C ILE A 167 16.48 2.49 9.27
N MET A 168 16.20 1.23 8.93
CA MET A 168 15.35 0.37 9.75
C MET A 168 15.94 0.15 11.15
N ILE A 169 17.25 -0.07 11.27
CA ILE A 169 17.94 -0.21 12.56
C ILE A 169 17.84 1.09 13.36
N ALA A 170 18.15 2.23 12.74
CA ALA A 170 18.11 3.52 13.42
C ALA A 170 16.72 3.83 13.96
N VAL A 171 15.67 3.64 13.15
CA VAL A 171 14.29 3.90 13.58
C VAL A 171 13.84 2.90 14.63
N ARG A 172 14.18 1.62 14.50
CA ARG A 172 13.91 0.59 15.51
C ARG A 172 14.52 0.97 16.86
N ASP A 173 15.78 1.36 16.89
CA ASP A 173 16.49 1.65 18.14
C ASP A 173 15.96 2.92 18.82
N ARG A 174 15.65 3.95 18.01
CA ARG A 174 14.97 5.17 18.47
C ARG A 174 13.60 4.85 19.09
N LEU A 175 12.80 4.02 18.42
CA LEU A 175 11.47 3.64 18.88
C LEU A 175 11.53 2.75 20.13
N ALA A 176 12.47 1.82 20.19
CA ALA A 176 12.69 0.94 21.35
C ALA A 176 13.03 1.75 22.61
N ALA A 177 13.80 2.84 22.47
CA ALA A 177 14.06 3.75 23.58
C ALA A 177 12.76 4.38 24.12
N LEU A 178 11.89 4.88 23.24
CA LEU A 178 10.61 5.46 23.63
C LEU A 178 9.68 4.42 24.29
N VAL A 179 9.60 3.21 23.74
CA VAL A 179 8.79 2.12 24.32
C VAL A 179 9.28 1.75 25.71
N ARG A 180 10.59 1.67 25.92
CA ARG A 180 11.20 1.42 27.23
C ARG A 180 10.91 2.53 28.23
N ASP A 181 10.87 3.77 27.77
CA ASP A 181 10.54 4.95 28.58
C ASP A 181 9.01 5.09 28.82
N GLY A 182 8.21 4.10 28.37
CA GLY A 182 6.77 4.03 28.61
C GLY A 182 5.93 4.96 27.73
N LYS A 183 6.51 5.51 26.67
CA LYS A 183 5.80 6.42 25.75
C LYS A 183 4.70 5.71 24.97
N THR A 184 3.60 6.42 24.71
CA THR A 184 2.48 5.90 23.90
C THR A 184 2.80 5.89 22.40
N LEU A 185 1.95 5.23 21.60
CA LEU A 185 2.08 5.25 20.14
C LEU A 185 1.95 6.67 19.60
N GLU A 186 1.01 7.46 20.12
CA GLU A 186 0.81 8.86 19.72
C GLU A 186 2.06 9.70 20.01
N GLU A 187 2.68 9.53 21.19
CA GLU A 187 3.92 10.20 21.54
C GLU A 187 5.08 9.76 20.62
N ALA A 188 5.14 8.47 20.27
CA ALA A 188 6.17 7.95 19.36
C ALA A 188 6.03 8.48 17.93
N ILE A 189 4.80 8.59 17.40
CA ILE A 189 4.53 9.23 16.10
C ILE A 189 4.89 10.71 16.16
N ALA A 190 4.51 11.41 17.23
CA ALA A 190 4.81 12.83 17.42
C ALA A 190 6.31 13.13 17.52
N ALA A 191 7.13 12.16 17.94
CA ALA A 191 8.58 12.28 18.03
C ALA A 191 9.29 12.30 16.65
N LYS A 192 8.58 12.03 15.55
CA LYS A 192 9.10 12.12 14.16
C LYS A 192 10.45 11.39 13.98
N LEU A 193 10.50 10.13 14.37
CA LEU A 193 11.73 9.32 14.43
C LEU A 193 12.42 9.09 13.09
N THR A 194 11.76 9.45 11.98
CA THR A 194 12.27 9.33 10.60
C THR A 194 12.69 10.66 9.97
N ALA A 195 12.64 11.77 10.70
CA ALA A 195 12.77 13.12 10.14
C ALA A 195 14.04 13.35 9.30
N ASP A 196 15.15 12.69 9.63
CA ASP A 196 16.42 12.72 8.91
C ASP A 196 16.39 11.95 7.57
N PHE A 197 15.40 11.08 7.37
CA PHE A 197 15.22 10.27 6.15
C PHE A 197 14.07 10.75 5.26
N ASP A 198 13.12 11.52 5.81
CA ASP A 198 11.86 11.89 5.15
C ASP A 198 12.06 12.60 3.80
N ALA A 199 13.14 13.37 3.63
CA ALA A 199 13.45 14.06 2.37
C ALA A 199 13.64 13.11 1.16
N ARG A 200 13.90 11.82 1.41
CA ARG A 200 14.14 10.80 0.37
C ARG A 200 12.90 9.94 0.09
N VAL A 201 11.79 10.16 0.79
CA VAL A 201 10.62 9.28 0.77
C VAL A 201 9.39 10.06 0.28
N PRO A 202 8.83 9.74 -0.90
CA PRO A 202 7.54 10.28 -1.32
C PRO A 202 6.45 9.89 -0.31
N GLY A 203 5.62 10.85 0.12
CA GLY A 203 4.59 10.60 1.13
C GLY A 203 5.18 10.20 2.50
N ALA A 204 6.27 10.85 2.90
CA ALA A 204 7.02 10.50 4.12
C ALA A 204 6.15 10.50 5.38
N ALA A 205 5.20 11.43 5.51
CA ALA A 205 4.36 11.54 6.70
C ALA A 205 3.47 10.30 6.90
N GLU A 206 2.76 9.88 5.85
CA GLU A 206 1.89 8.70 5.87
C GLU A 206 2.71 7.42 6.01
N THR A 207 3.82 7.35 5.28
CA THR A 207 4.73 6.20 5.31
C THR A 207 5.35 6.01 6.70
N SER A 208 5.83 7.09 7.31
CA SER A 208 6.41 7.11 8.66
C SER A 208 5.37 6.71 9.70
N THR A 209 4.17 7.30 9.68
CA THR A 209 3.09 6.97 10.61
C THR A 209 2.75 5.48 10.57
N ARG A 210 2.58 4.92 9.37
CA ARG A 210 2.33 3.48 9.19
C ARG A 210 3.48 2.64 9.74
N PHE A 211 4.72 3.02 9.42
CA PHE A 211 5.91 2.27 9.80
C PHE A 211 6.12 2.26 11.32
N ILE A 212 6.03 3.41 11.98
CA ILE A 212 6.11 3.54 13.45
C ILE A 212 5.00 2.74 14.13
N THR A 213 3.76 2.82 13.62
CA THR A 213 2.64 2.05 14.16
C THR A 213 2.91 0.55 14.15
N GLN A 214 3.42 0.02 13.03
CA GLN A 214 3.69 -1.41 12.89
C GLN A 214 4.81 -1.88 13.83
N MET A 215 5.90 -1.13 13.94
CA MET A 215 7.02 -1.47 14.79
C MET A 215 6.69 -1.34 16.28
N TYR A 216 5.95 -0.30 16.67
CA TYR A 216 5.53 -0.11 18.06
C TYR A 216 4.64 -1.28 18.52
N GLY A 217 3.69 -1.69 17.67
CA GLY A 217 2.83 -2.85 17.93
C GLY A 217 3.62 -4.16 18.09
N GLU A 218 4.66 -4.37 17.29
CA GLU A 218 5.55 -5.53 17.40
C GLU A 218 6.31 -5.55 18.73
N MET A 219 6.92 -4.42 19.11
CA MET A 219 7.65 -4.28 20.37
C MET A 219 6.75 -4.49 21.60
N LYS A 220 5.52 -3.95 21.58
CA LYS A 220 4.54 -4.16 22.65
C LYS A 220 4.06 -5.61 22.76
N ALA A 221 4.10 -6.35 21.65
CA ALA A 221 3.78 -7.78 21.62
C ALA A 221 4.97 -8.67 22.06
N GLY A 222 6.16 -8.10 22.32
CA GLY A 222 7.36 -8.84 22.71
C GLY A 222 7.91 -9.75 21.61
N LYS A 223 7.68 -9.38 20.34
CA LYS A 223 8.12 -10.13 19.15
C LYS A 223 9.36 -9.52 18.52
#